data_AF-A0A965PG81-F1
#
_entry.id   AF-A0A965PG81-F1
#
_cell.length_a   1.000
_cell.length_b   1.000
_cell.length_c   1.000
_cell.angle_alpha   90.00
_cell.angle_beta   90.00
_cell.angle_gamma   90.00
#
_symmetry.space_group_name_H-M   'P 1'
#
loop_
_entity.id
_entity.type
_entity.pdbx_description
1 polymer ?
#
loop_
_entity_poly.entity_id
_entity_poly.type
_entity_poly.pdbx_seq_one_letter_code
_entity_poly.pdbx_strand_id
1 'polypeptide(L)' 'MGVKQDSILVAKGKLETIEIPQSSDWECELFGMGQNGIKIVPAVGNVPNAFWRWMQYLAFGNRWRRRK' A
#
# COMPACT_ATOMS: atom_id res chain seq x y z
N MET A 1 -7.31 -15.44 13.53
CA MET A 1 -7.08 -13.99 13.38
C MET A 1 -8.12 -13.48 12.40
N GLY A 2 -9.07 -12.67 12.86
CA GLY A 2 -10.30 -12.36 12.13
C GLY A 2 -10.08 -11.32 11.02
N VAL A 3 -10.47 -11.67 9.79
CA VAL A 3 -10.54 -10.75 8.65
C VAL A 3 -11.82 -9.91 8.82
N LYS A 4 -11.69 -8.58 8.88
CA LYS A 4 -12.84 -7.67 8.83
C LYS A 4 -13.39 -7.64 7.40
N GLN A 5 -14.56 -8.24 7.19
CA GLN A 5 -15.28 -8.22 5.93
C GLN A 5 -16.22 -7.02 5.91
N ASP A 6 -15.90 -6.01 5.10
CA ASP A 6 -16.81 -4.88 4.84
C ASP A 6 -17.57 -5.16 3.54
N SER A 7 -18.84 -5.57 3.64
CA SER A 7 -19.70 -5.88 2.49
C SER A 7 -20.38 -4.61 1.96
N ILE A 8 -20.10 -4.21 0.71
CA ILE A 8 -20.78 -3.10 0.03
C ILE A 8 -21.93 -3.66 -0.83
N LEU A 9 -23.16 -3.17 -0.60
CA LEU A 9 -24.33 -3.52 -1.39
C LEU A 9 -24.27 -2.80 -2.76
N VAL A 10 -23.89 -3.50 -3.82
CA VAL A 10 -23.99 -3.01 -5.20
C VAL A 10 -25.38 -3.35 -5.74
N ALA A 11 -26.09 -2.34 -6.25
CA ALA A 11 -27.48 -2.42 -6.71
C ALA A 11 -27.67 -3.38 -7.91
N LYS A 12 -27.74 -4.69 -7.63
CA LYS A 12 -28.39 -5.77 -8.40
C LYS A 12 -28.02 -7.13 -7.79
N GLY A 13 -28.55 -7.43 -6.61
CA GLY A 13 -28.78 -8.81 -6.10
C GLY A 13 -27.61 -9.81 -6.04
N LYS A 14 -26.36 -9.42 -6.35
CA LYS A 14 -25.19 -10.29 -6.34
C LYS A 14 -24.19 -9.72 -5.35
N LEU A 15 -24.02 -10.42 -4.23
CA LEU A 15 -22.96 -10.14 -3.27
C LEU A 15 -21.66 -10.66 -3.89
N GLU A 16 -20.85 -9.76 -4.45
CA GLU A 16 -19.47 -10.09 -4.80
C GLU A 16 -18.57 -9.80 -3.60
N THR A 17 -17.88 -10.83 -3.12
CA THR A 17 -16.89 -10.68 -2.06
C THR A 17 -15.66 -10.00 -2.65
N ILE A 18 -15.41 -8.75 -2.26
CA ILE A 18 -14.17 -8.05 -2.60
C ILE A 18 -13.14 -8.44 -1.55
N GLU A 19 -12.12 -9.21 -1.96
CA GLU A 19 -10.99 -9.52 -1.11
C GLU A 19 -10.07 -8.30 -1.04
N ILE A 20 -10.09 -7.60 0.09
CA ILE A 20 -9.17 -6.47 0.33
C ILE A 20 -7.81 -7.06 0.74
N PRO A 21 -6.75 -6.85 -0.04
CA PRO A 21 -5.45 -7.43 0.25
C PRO A 21 -4.86 -6.83 1.54
N GLN A 22 -4.19 -7.68 2.32
CA GLN A 22 -3.50 -7.23 3.53
C GLN A 22 -2.39 -6.23 3.17
N SER A 23 -2.39 -5.08 3.83
CA SER A 23 -1.33 -4.08 3.68
C SER A 23 -0.01 -4.58 4.25
N SER A 24 1.11 -4.30 3.57
CA SER A 24 2.45 -4.64 4.05
C SER A 24 2.96 -3.66 5.11
N ASP A 25 4.00 -4.03 5.85
CA ASP A 25 4.65 -3.13 6.81
C ASP A 25 5.52 -2.06 6.15
N TRP A 26 5.63 -2.07 4.82
CA TRP A 26 6.41 -1.08 4.09
C TRP A 26 5.52 0.08 3.65
N GLU A 27 6.09 1.28 3.66
CA GLU A 27 5.49 2.45 3.04
C GLU A 27 6.54 3.23 2.24
N CYS A 28 6.10 3.85 1.16
CA CYS A 28 6.88 4.73 0.32
C CYS A 28 6.39 6.16 0.49
N GLU A 29 7.24 7.02 1.01
CA GLU A 29 7.03 8.47 1.10
C GLU A 29 7.46 9.11 -0.22
N LEU A 30 6.53 9.80 -0.88
CA LEU A 30 6.81 10.52 -2.12
C LEU A 30 7.62 11.79 -1.82
N PHE A 31 8.56 12.13 -2.71
CA PHE A 31 9.42 13.30 -2.55
C PHE A 31 8.64 14.60 -2.37
N GLY A 32 9.15 15.46 -1.48
CA GLY A 32 8.63 16.82 -1.30
C GLY A 32 7.38 16.94 -0.42
N MET A 33 6.81 15.83 0.07
CA MET A 33 5.56 15.90 0.83
C MET A 33 5.70 15.80 2.36
N GLY A 34 6.83 15.32 2.88
CA GLY A 34 7.13 15.31 4.31
C GLY A 34 6.12 14.53 5.17
N GLN A 35 5.95 14.94 6.43
CA GLN A 35 5.11 14.20 7.40
C GLN A 35 3.62 14.13 7.02
N ASN A 36 3.10 15.15 6.35
CA ASN A 36 1.70 15.25 5.91
C ASN A 36 1.50 14.80 4.45
N GLY A 37 2.49 14.11 3.90
CA GLY A 37 2.52 13.73 2.50
C GLY A 37 1.77 12.46 2.13
N ILE A 38 1.64 12.26 0.82
CA ILE A 38 1.13 11.01 0.27
C ILE A 38 2.13 9.88 0.54
N LYS A 39 1.64 8.84 1.20
CA LYS A 39 2.39 7.61 1.47
C LYS A 39 1.70 6.46 0.75
N ILE A 40 2.48 5.71 -0.03
CA ILE A 40 1.98 4.51 -0.72
C ILE A 40 2.29 3.31 0.15
N VAL A 41 1.26 2.50 0.42
CA VAL A 41 1.36 1.27 1.21
C VAL A 41 1.01 0.10 0.28
N PRO A 42 1.99 -0.67 -0.20
CA PRO A 42 1.70 -1.84 -1.02
C PRO A 42 1.11 -2.98 -0.19
N ALA A 43 0.38 -3.86 -0.86
CA ALA A 43 -0.05 -5.14 -0.30
C ALA A 43 1.15 -6.06 0.00
N VAL A 44 0.95 -7.00 0.92
CA VAL A 44 1.92 -8.08 1.18
C VAL A 44 2.22 -8.83 -0.14
N GLY A 45 3.50 -9.09 -0.40
CA GLY A 45 3.98 -9.72 -1.65
C GLY A 45 4.27 -8.74 -2.79
N ASN A 46 3.69 -7.53 -2.77
CA ASN A 46 3.89 -6.51 -3.80
C ASN A 46 4.92 -5.44 -3.43
N VAL A 47 5.74 -5.70 -2.40
CA VAL A 47 6.78 -4.76 -1.99
C VAL A 47 7.97 -4.88 -2.94
N PRO A 48 8.45 -3.80 -3.57
CA PRO A 48 9.63 -3.86 -4.43
C PRO A 48 10.85 -4.39 -3.67
N ASN A 49 11.78 -5.02 -4.39
CA ASN A 49 13.05 -5.45 -3.79
C ASN A 49 13.96 -4.25 -3.47
N ALA A 50 15.09 -4.50 -2.79
CA ALA A 50 16.00 -3.45 -2.35
C ALA A 50 16.58 -2.63 -3.52
N PHE A 51 16.91 -3.28 -4.64
CA PHE A 51 17.42 -2.61 -5.84
C PHE A 51 16.42 -1.59 -6.38
N TRP A 52 15.15 -1.98 -6.54
CA TRP A 52 14.12 -1.08 -7.05
C TRP A 52 13.83 0.09 -6.11
N ARG A 53 13.86 -0.13 -4.80
CA ARG A 53 13.69 0.94 -3.82
C ARG A 53 14.81 1.97 -3.92
N TRP A 54 16.04 1.51 -4.10
CA TRP A 54 17.19 2.38 -4.29
C TRP A 54 17.08 3.18 -5.60
N MET A 55 16.70 2.53 -6.70
CA MET A 55 16.45 3.21 -7.97
C MET A 55 15.36 4.29 -7.86
N GLN A 56 14.27 4.01 -7.17
CA GLN A 56 13.20 4.99 -6.95
C GLN A 56 13.67 6.19 -6.12
N TYR A 57 14.55 5.96 -5.13
CA TYR A 57 15.16 7.03 -4.38
C TYR A 57 16.04 7.92 -5.27
N LEU A 58 16.86 7.33 -6.14
CA LEU A 58 17.73 8.10 -7.04
C LEU A 58 16.95 8.86 -8.12
N ALA A 59 15.96 8.22 -8.75
CA ALA A 59 15.23 8.81 -9.87
C ALA A 59 14.17 9.84 -9.42
N PHE A 60 13.48 9.57 -8.30
CA PHE A 60 12.31 10.34 -7.89
C PHE A 60 12.39 10.89 -6.46
N GLY A 61 13.45 10.58 -5.70
CA GLY A 61 13.56 10.99 -4.29
C GLY A 61 12.63 10.23 -3.35
N ASN A 62 11.97 9.16 -3.82
CA ASN A 62 11.02 8.37 -3.05
C ASN A 62 11.71 7.56 -1.96
N ARG A 63 11.21 7.66 -0.72
CA ARG A 63 11.83 7.02 0.45
C ARG A 63 10.99 5.85 0.95
N TRP A 64 11.59 4.68 0.99
CA TRP A 64 10.97 3.48 1.52
C TRP A 64 11.33 3.27 2.99
N ARG A 65 10.33 3.08 3.86
CA ARG A 65 10.53 2.76 5.28
C ARG A 65 9.55 1.70 5.76
N ARG A 66 9.91 1.03 6.86
CA ARG A 66 8.96 0.16 7.58
C ARG A 66 8.14 1.00 8.55
N ARG A 67 6.85 0.73 8.62
CA ARG A 67 5.95 1.24 9.65
C ARG A 67 6.32 0.55 10.97
N LYS A 68 6.42 1.34 12.04
CA LYS A 68 6.58 0.83 13.41
C LYS A 68 5.24 0.38 13.95
#